data_AF-A0A1M4N1Q0-F1
#
_entry.id   AF-A0A1M4N1Q0-F1
#
_cell.length_a   1.000
_cell.length_b   1.000
_cell.length_c   1.000
_cell.angle_alpha   90.00
_cell.angle_beta   90.00
_cell.angle_gamma   90.00
#
_symmetry.space_group_name_H-M   'P 1'
#
loop_
_entity.id
_entity.type
_entity.pdbx_description
1 polymer ?
#
loop_
_entity_poly.entity_id
_entity_poly.type
_entity_poly.pdbx_seq_one_letter_code
_entity_poly.pdbx_strand_id
1 'polypeptide(L)'
;MSTEILHSAIPYDIRKGLPGIQPVPENDWLWVDECYGAQMAYRDQLIAERLGDVHYLEDGVLEAGREFLLTLLSKLKSFQDFVVSDAHVIRPDGVQVPIDWDQPLVTAGRLGQADYCILQKPDGASEHCLTGAILCFPSSWTLSEKAGRPLMAIHVPIPEYDENIGKRVQRLFDGVQPGRPIWRANELWHGYANLHQPKSEKDPRRSYGPDAPFFRSERQVIMRLPETRAVVFSIHTFVTRNPNAASA
;
A
#
# COMPACT_ATOMS: atom_id res chain seq x y z
N MET A 1 -4.69 23.55 -3.68
CA MET A 1 -5.93 23.16 -2.98
C MET A 1 -5.82 21.66 -2.71
N SER A 2 -6.18 21.18 -1.52
CA SER A 2 -6.10 19.75 -1.20
C SER A 2 -7.17 19.00 -1.99
N THR A 3 -6.79 17.98 -2.77
CA THR A 3 -7.76 17.09 -3.42
C THR A 3 -8.45 16.27 -2.33
N GLU A 4 -9.75 16.47 -2.11
CA GLU A 4 -10.52 15.66 -1.16
C GLU A 4 -11.10 14.44 -1.89
N ILE A 5 -10.54 13.26 -1.62
CA ILE A 5 -11.06 11.98 -2.11
C ILE A 5 -11.52 11.19 -0.89
N LEU A 6 -12.82 11.20 -0.64
CA LEU A 6 -13.41 10.74 0.62
C LEU A 6 -14.40 9.62 0.38
N HIS A 7 -14.26 8.58 1.19
CA HIS A 7 -15.19 7.48 1.27
C HIS A 7 -16.38 7.88 2.13
N SER A 8 -17.53 7.28 1.85
CA SER A 8 -18.76 7.41 2.62
C SER A 8 -18.61 6.79 4.00
N ALA A 9 -17.90 5.66 4.10
CA ALA A 9 -17.62 4.95 5.33
C ALA A 9 -16.39 4.05 5.20
N ILE A 10 -15.89 3.55 6.34
CA ILE A 10 -14.90 2.49 6.36
C ILE A 10 -15.63 1.14 6.29
N PRO A 11 -15.27 0.24 5.34
CA PRO A 11 -16.05 -0.97 5.06
C PRO A 11 -15.80 -2.13 6.05
N TYR A 12 -15.17 -1.88 7.19
CA TYR A 12 -14.93 -2.86 8.26
C TYR A 12 -15.16 -2.25 9.64
N ASP A 13 -15.53 -3.09 10.61
CA ASP A 13 -15.94 -2.64 11.94
C ASP A 13 -14.73 -2.31 12.82
N ILE A 14 -14.46 -1.01 12.93
CA ILE A 14 -13.39 -0.44 13.75
C ILE A 14 -13.74 -0.48 15.25
N ARG A 15 -15.04 -0.49 15.59
CA ARG A 15 -15.52 -0.37 16.98
C ARG A 15 -15.29 -1.63 17.82
N LYS A 16 -15.09 -2.78 17.17
CA LYS A 16 -14.69 -4.02 17.84
C LYS A 16 -13.20 -4.07 18.18
N GLY A 17 -12.49 -2.95 17.98
CA GLY A 17 -11.04 -2.92 17.84
C GLY A 17 -10.66 -3.44 16.46
N LEU A 18 -9.61 -2.86 15.86
CA LEU A 18 -9.10 -3.41 14.60
C LEU A 18 -8.72 -4.86 14.81
N PRO A 19 -8.97 -5.72 13.81
CA PRO A 19 -8.43 -7.05 13.85
C PRO A 19 -6.91 -6.95 13.99
N GLY A 20 -6.37 -7.78 14.89
CA GLY A 20 -4.97 -8.18 14.77
C GLY A 20 -4.72 -8.83 13.40
N ILE A 21 -3.56 -9.42 13.21
CA ILE A 21 -3.28 -10.12 11.95
C ILE A 21 -4.30 -11.27 11.77
N GLN A 22 -5.01 -11.25 10.65
CA GLN A 22 -6.04 -12.23 10.28
C GLN A 22 -5.78 -12.80 8.89
N PRO A 23 -6.22 -14.03 8.58
CA PRO A 23 -6.24 -14.52 7.21
C PRO A 23 -7.12 -13.63 6.32
N VAL A 24 -6.70 -13.40 5.07
CA VAL A 24 -7.59 -12.79 4.08
C VAL A 24 -8.68 -13.79 3.69
N PRO A 25 -9.97 -13.46 3.84
CA PRO A 25 -11.05 -14.35 3.45
C PRO A 25 -11.08 -14.50 1.91
N GLU A 26 -11.40 -15.69 1.42
CA GLU A 26 -11.79 -15.93 0.01
C GLU A 26 -10.84 -15.36 -1.05
N ASN A 27 -9.54 -15.24 -0.74
CA ASN A 27 -8.55 -14.61 -1.62
C ASN A 27 -8.92 -13.15 -2.02
N ASP A 28 -9.61 -12.45 -1.13
CA ASP A 28 -10.08 -11.07 -1.26
C ASP A 28 -8.99 -10.05 -0.90
N TRP A 29 -7.82 -10.18 -1.51
CA TRP A 29 -6.66 -9.33 -1.18
C TRP A 29 -6.63 -8.00 -1.93
N LEU A 30 -7.31 -7.89 -3.07
CA LEU A 30 -7.37 -6.70 -3.92
C LEU A 30 -8.78 -6.14 -3.91
N TRP A 31 -8.94 -4.84 -3.64
CA TRP A 31 -10.24 -4.17 -3.61
C TRP A 31 -10.34 -3.08 -4.66
N VAL A 32 -11.59 -2.87 -5.11
CA VAL A 32 -12.04 -1.82 -6.03
C VAL A 32 -13.29 -1.22 -5.39
N ASP A 33 -13.26 0.07 -5.05
CA ASP A 33 -14.33 0.73 -4.29
C ASP A 33 -14.85 2.02 -4.95
N GLU A 34 -15.79 2.68 -4.27
CA GLU A 34 -16.48 3.89 -4.75
C GLU A 34 -15.55 5.07 -5.06
N CYS A 35 -14.34 5.09 -4.49
CA CYS A 35 -13.34 6.13 -4.72
C CYS A 35 -12.38 5.79 -5.88
N TYR A 36 -12.55 4.63 -6.55
CA TYR A 36 -11.60 4.11 -7.56
C TYR A 36 -11.19 5.16 -8.58
N GLY A 37 -12.14 5.75 -9.32
CA GLY A 37 -11.80 6.68 -10.41
C GLY A 37 -11.01 7.90 -9.93
N ALA A 38 -11.41 8.49 -8.80
CA ALA A 38 -10.73 9.67 -8.25
C ALA A 38 -9.34 9.33 -7.69
N GLN A 39 -9.20 8.19 -6.99
CA GLN A 39 -7.90 7.74 -6.50
C GLN A 39 -6.96 7.40 -7.65
N MET A 40 -7.44 6.66 -8.64
CA MET A 40 -6.62 6.25 -9.78
C MET A 40 -6.18 7.43 -10.64
N ALA A 41 -7.03 8.44 -10.85
CA ALA A 41 -6.64 9.69 -11.51
C ALA A 41 -5.53 10.42 -10.73
N TYR A 42 -5.65 10.52 -9.40
CA TYR A 42 -4.60 11.15 -8.59
C TYR A 42 -3.30 10.33 -8.61
N ARG A 43 -3.42 9.01 -8.65
CA ARG A 43 -2.27 8.10 -8.77
C ARG A 43 -1.53 8.27 -10.10
N ASP A 44 -2.26 8.33 -11.20
CA ASP A 44 -1.69 8.60 -12.53
C ASP A 44 -0.95 9.95 -12.54
N GLN A 45 -1.52 10.99 -11.92
CA GLN A 45 -0.86 12.29 -11.79
C GLN A 45 0.46 12.19 -11.01
N LEU A 46 0.45 11.55 -9.84
CA LEU A 46 1.66 11.40 -9.02
C LEU A 46 2.75 10.61 -9.73
N ILE A 47 2.38 9.55 -10.46
CA ILE A 47 3.32 8.74 -11.24
C ILE A 47 3.90 9.54 -12.40
N ALA A 48 3.08 10.32 -13.11
CA ALA A 48 3.53 11.13 -14.22
C ALA A 48 4.44 12.29 -13.79
N GLU A 49 4.11 12.96 -12.68
CA GLU A 49 4.76 14.21 -12.28
C GLU A 49 5.88 14.00 -11.25
N ARG A 50 5.81 12.92 -10.45
CA ARG A 50 6.64 12.71 -9.25
C ARG A 50 7.12 11.27 -9.12
N LEU A 51 7.44 10.61 -10.23
CA LEU A 51 7.85 9.20 -10.25
C LEU A 51 8.93 8.87 -9.21
N GLY A 52 9.97 9.70 -9.09
CA GLY A 52 11.07 9.47 -8.13
C GLY A 52 10.67 9.57 -6.65
N ASP A 53 9.52 10.15 -6.34
CA ASP A 53 9.01 10.24 -4.97
C ASP A 53 8.12 9.05 -4.59
N VAL A 54 7.51 8.40 -5.59
CA VAL A 54 6.51 7.34 -5.38
C VAL A 54 6.97 5.97 -5.84
N HIS A 55 8.00 5.88 -6.67
CA HIS A 55 8.50 4.61 -7.21
C HIS A 55 9.94 4.34 -6.78
N TYR A 56 10.19 3.11 -6.39
CA TYR A 56 11.53 2.58 -6.16
C TYR A 56 11.55 1.12 -6.62
N LEU A 57 12.62 0.71 -7.30
CA LEU A 57 12.87 -0.69 -7.59
C LEU A 57 14.40 -0.87 -7.57
N GLU A 58 14.87 -1.72 -6.67
CA GLU A 58 16.29 -2.00 -6.55
C GLU A 58 16.80 -2.81 -7.76
N ASP A 59 18.07 -2.60 -8.11
CA ASP A 59 18.71 -3.37 -9.16
C ASP A 59 18.68 -4.87 -8.82
N GLY A 60 18.30 -5.70 -9.79
CA GLY A 60 18.16 -7.14 -9.61
C GLY A 60 16.83 -7.60 -9.00
N VAL A 61 15.88 -6.69 -8.77
CA VAL A 61 14.56 -7.00 -8.16
C VAL A 61 13.42 -7.01 -9.19
N LEU A 62 13.74 -6.80 -10.47
CA LEU A 62 12.79 -6.75 -11.57
C LEU A 62 11.88 -7.98 -11.64
N GLU A 63 12.41 -9.18 -11.39
CA GLU A 63 11.65 -10.44 -11.46
C GLU A 63 10.55 -10.51 -10.40
N ALA A 64 10.79 -10.02 -9.17
CA ALA A 64 9.76 -9.96 -8.14
C ALA A 64 8.65 -8.96 -8.50
N GLY A 65 9.03 -7.84 -9.12
CA GLY A 65 8.08 -6.88 -9.69
C GLY A 65 7.23 -7.49 -10.79
N ARG A 66 7.85 -8.19 -11.75
CA ARG A 66 7.15 -8.88 -12.85
C ARG A 66 6.21 -9.97 -12.35
N GLU A 67 6.66 -10.80 -11.42
CA GLU A 67 5.81 -11.83 -10.81
C GLU A 67 4.60 -11.20 -10.08
N PHE A 68 4.81 -10.10 -9.36
CA PHE A 68 3.71 -9.38 -8.74
C PHE A 68 2.73 -8.81 -9.77
N LEU A 69 3.22 -8.18 -10.84
CA LEU A 69 2.36 -7.68 -11.92
C LEU A 69 1.54 -8.81 -12.55
N LEU A 70 2.15 -9.97 -12.81
CA LEU A 70 1.43 -11.15 -13.30
C LEU A 70 0.33 -11.60 -12.33
N THR A 71 0.64 -11.62 -11.03
CA THR A 71 -0.32 -11.96 -9.96
C THR A 71 -1.49 -10.98 -9.93
N LEU A 72 -1.21 -9.68 -10.07
CA LEU A 72 -2.22 -8.63 -10.13
C LEU A 72 -3.09 -8.76 -11.38
N LEU A 73 -2.50 -8.91 -12.57
CA LEU A 73 -3.24 -9.10 -13.82
C LEU A 73 -4.16 -10.33 -13.77
N SER A 74 -3.68 -11.43 -13.18
CA SER A 74 -4.49 -12.63 -12.95
C SER A 74 -5.68 -12.35 -12.04
N LYS A 75 -5.48 -11.62 -10.93
CA LYS A 75 -6.57 -11.22 -10.03
C LYS A 75 -7.55 -10.25 -10.71
N LEU A 76 -7.07 -9.31 -11.53
CA LEU A 76 -7.91 -8.36 -12.25
C LEU A 76 -8.88 -9.04 -13.23
N LYS A 77 -8.52 -10.19 -13.81
CA LYS A 77 -9.43 -11.01 -14.64
C LYS A 77 -10.66 -11.52 -13.90
N SER A 78 -10.65 -11.51 -12.56
CA SER A 78 -11.82 -11.88 -11.75
C SER A 78 -12.81 -10.72 -11.53
N PHE A 79 -12.45 -9.49 -11.91
CA PHE A 79 -13.33 -8.32 -11.84
C PHE A 79 -14.01 -8.10 -13.20
N GLN A 80 -15.33 -7.91 -13.19
CA GLN A 80 -16.11 -7.75 -14.43
C GLN A 80 -15.85 -6.42 -15.14
N ASP A 81 -15.50 -5.38 -14.38
CA ASP A 81 -15.31 -4.02 -14.91
C ASP A 81 -13.90 -3.76 -15.45
N PHE A 82 -13.00 -4.75 -15.40
CA PHE A 82 -11.68 -4.70 -16.01
C PHE A 82 -11.66 -5.50 -17.31
N VAL A 83 -11.09 -4.91 -18.37
CA VAL A 83 -10.78 -5.65 -19.60
C VAL A 83 -9.28 -5.88 -19.67
N VAL A 84 -8.85 -7.11 -19.37
CA VAL A 84 -7.43 -7.49 -19.34
C VAL A 84 -7.06 -8.19 -20.65
N SER A 85 -6.17 -7.58 -21.44
CA SER A 85 -5.54 -8.20 -22.60
C SER A 85 -4.06 -8.52 -22.34
N ASP A 86 -3.37 -9.05 -23.33
CA ASP A 86 -1.92 -9.33 -23.23
C ASP A 86 -1.06 -8.05 -23.29
N ALA A 87 -1.59 -6.96 -23.88
CA ALA A 87 -0.83 -5.73 -24.13
C ALA A 87 -1.26 -4.55 -23.25
N HIS A 88 -2.51 -4.54 -22.79
CA HIS A 88 -3.06 -3.44 -21.98
C HIS A 88 -4.22 -3.93 -21.10
N VAL A 89 -4.56 -3.11 -20.11
CA VAL A 89 -5.77 -3.26 -19.31
C VAL A 89 -6.62 -2.01 -19.45
N ILE A 90 -7.92 -2.17 -19.68
CA ILE A 90 -8.91 -1.09 -19.54
C ILE A 90 -9.49 -1.17 -18.13
N ARG A 91 -9.36 -0.08 -17.38
CA ARG A 91 -9.85 0.06 -16.01
C ARG A 91 -11.35 0.36 -15.97
N PRO A 92 -12.01 0.21 -14.79
CA PRO A 92 -13.41 0.60 -14.59
C PRO A 92 -13.72 2.06 -14.92
N ASP A 93 -12.74 2.96 -14.84
CA ASP A 93 -12.86 4.38 -15.20
C ASP A 93 -12.64 4.67 -16.70
N GLY A 94 -12.50 3.62 -17.52
CA GLY A 94 -12.32 3.71 -18.98
C GLY A 94 -10.90 4.01 -19.43
N VAL A 95 -9.95 4.23 -18.51
CA VAL A 95 -8.55 4.48 -18.88
C VAL A 95 -7.87 3.20 -19.33
N GLN A 96 -7.22 3.27 -20.49
CA GLN A 96 -6.38 2.20 -21.02
C GLN A 96 -4.94 2.35 -20.51
N VAL A 97 -4.44 1.32 -19.83
CA VAL A 97 -3.08 1.26 -19.28
C VAL A 97 -2.28 0.20 -20.06
N PRO A 98 -1.22 0.58 -20.79
CA PRO A 98 -0.33 -0.39 -21.42
C PRO A 98 0.40 -1.21 -20.35
N ILE A 99 0.59 -2.50 -20.61
CA ILE A 99 1.36 -3.39 -19.74
C ILE A 99 2.84 -3.22 -20.10
N ASP A 100 3.61 -2.63 -19.19
CA ASP A 100 5.06 -2.51 -19.29
C ASP A 100 5.71 -3.46 -18.27
N TRP A 101 6.33 -4.53 -18.77
CA TRP A 101 7.03 -5.53 -17.96
C TRP A 101 8.42 -5.10 -17.52
N ASP A 102 8.97 -4.00 -18.07
CA ASP A 102 10.23 -3.40 -17.63
C ASP A 102 10.00 -2.36 -16.53
N GLN A 103 8.76 -1.88 -16.37
CA GLN A 103 8.32 -1.05 -15.25
C GLN A 103 7.14 -1.67 -14.51
N PRO A 104 7.30 -2.88 -13.94
CA PRO A 104 6.17 -3.66 -13.48
C PRO A 104 5.42 -3.03 -12.30
N LEU A 105 6.14 -2.37 -11.38
CA LEU A 105 5.51 -1.66 -10.25
C LEU A 105 4.83 -0.37 -10.69
N VAL A 106 5.32 0.32 -11.73
CA VAL A 106 4.60 1.47 -12.32
C VAL A 106 3.33 1.00 -13.00
N THR A 107 3.38 -0.10 -13.76
CA THR A 107 2.18 -0.71 -14.36
C THR A 107 1.18 -1.14 -13.28
N ALA A 108 1.61 -1.89 -12.27
CA ALA A 108 0.75 -2.24 -11.13
C ALA A 108 0.20 -1.00 -10.42
N GLY A 109 1.07 0.01 -10.33
CA GLY A 109 0.93 1.43 -9.99
C GLY A 109 -0.08 2.23 -10.82
N ARG A 110 -0.62 1.67 -11.89
CA ARG A 110 -1.70 2.30 -12.66
C ARG A 110 -2.96 1.45 -12.73
N LEU A 111 -2.98 0.25 -12.13
CA LEU A 111 -4.11 -0.68 -12.22
C LEU A 111 -4.96 -0.83 -10.95
N GLY A 112 -4.36 -0.90 -9.76
CA GLY A 112 -5.09 -1.11 -8.49
C GLY A 112 -5.02 0.06 -7.50
N GLN A 113 -6.03 0.28 -6.65
CA GLN A 113 -6.07 1.43 -5.73
C GLN A 113 -5.00 1.43 -4.64
N ALA A 114 -4.49 0.26 -4.27
CA ALA A 114 -3.51 0.13 -3.21
C ALA A 114 -2.12 0.58 -3.64
N ASP A 115 -1.35 1.03 -2.65
CA ASP A 115 0.11 1.07 -2.76
C ASP A 115 0.68 -0.34 -2.59
N TYR A 116 1.82 -0.60 -3.21
CA TYR A 116 2.47 -1.92 -3.16
C TYR A 116 3.95 -1.77 -2.83
N CYS A 117 4.39 -2.49 -1.81
CA CYS A 117 5.80 -2.63 -1.44
C CYS A 117 6.24 -4.08 -1.65
N ILE A 118 7.42 -4.27 -2.22
CA ILE A 118 8.12 -5.55 -2.35
C ILE A 118 9.17 -5.62 -1.26
N LEU A 119 9.13 -6.69 -0.47
CA LEU A 119 10.12 -6.97 0.55
C LEU A 119 10.75 -8.33 0.33
N GLN A 120 12.08 -8.35 0.24
CA GLN A 120 12.87 -9.57 0.10
C GLN A 120 13.86 -9.67 1.23
N LYS A 121 14.20 -10.89 1.61
CA LYS A 121 15.24 -11.16 2.59
C LYS A 121 16.48 -11.63 1.83
N PRO A 122 17.54 -10.80 1.74
CA PRO A 122 18.78 -11.21 1.10
C PRO A 122 19.35 -12.48 1.77
N ASP A 123 20.10 -13.27 1.00
CA ASP A 123 20.71 -14.50 1.52
C ASP A 123 21.62 -14.19 2.71
N GLY A 124 21.41 -14.92 3.81
CA GLY A 124 22.14 -14.72 5.07
C GLY A 124 21.73 -13.49 5.88
N ALA A 125 20.83 -12.64 5.38
CA ALA A 125 20.31 -11.50 6.14
C ALA A 125 19.36 -11.95 7.26
N SER A 126 19.32 -11.17 8.35
CA SER A 126 18.38 -11.39 9.45
C SER A 126 16.98 -10.86 9.16
N GLU A 127 16.85 -9.90 8.24
CA GLU A 127 15.64 -9.12 8.02
C GLU A 127 15.25 -9.02 6.55
N HIS A 128 13.95 -8.85 6.30
CA HIS A 128 13.47 -8.41 4.99
C HIS A 128 13.78 -6.93 4.79
N CYS A 129 14.19 -6.55 3.58
CA CYS A 129 14.43 -5.18 3.14
C CYS A 129 13.33 -4.72 2.18
N LEU A 130 13.03 -3.42 2.16
CA LEU A 130 12.14 -2.81 1.18
C LEU A 130 12.87 -2.66 -0.16
N THR A 131 12.69 -3.62 -1.06
CA THR A 131 13.45 -3.73 -2.32
C THR A 131 12.70 -3.19 -3.54
N GLY A 132 11.41 -2.91 -3.40
CA GLY A 132 10.62 -2.21 -4.42
C GLY A 132 9.37 -1.57 -3.82
N ALA A 133 8.87 -0.51 -4.44
CA ALA A 133 7.61 0.10 -4.06
C ALA A 133 6.99 0.92 -5.20
N ILE A 134 5.67 0.95 -5.23
CA ILE A 134 4.88 2.04 -5.76
C ILE A 134 3.97 2.57 -4.64
N LEU A 135 4.36 3.71 -4.08
CA LEU A 135 3.83 4.32 -2.86
C LEU A 135 3.29 5.72 -3.15
N CYS A 136 2.09 5.77 -3.70
CA CYS A 136 1.45 7.01 -4.09
C CYS A 136 0.72 7.67 -2.93
N PHE A 137 0.21 6.93 -1.95
CA PHE A 137 -0.55 7.49 -0.83
C PHE A 137 0.12 7.20 0.51
N PRO A 138 1.39 7.61 0.74
CA PRO A 138 2.02 7.43 2.04
C PRO A 138 1.31 8.26 3.13
N SER A 139 1.31 7.73 4.35
CA SER A 139 0.86 8.44 5.54
C SER A 139 2.02 8.77 6.47
N SER A 140 2.56 9.98 6.35
CA SER A 140 3.63 10.53 7.20
C SER A 140 4.98 9.79 7.14
N TRP A 141 5.34 9.25 5.98
CA TRP A 141 6.70 8.77 5.69
C TRP A 141 7.08 8.97 4.22
N THR A 142 8.37 9.15 3.94
CA THR A 142 8.89 9.37 2.59
C THR A 142 9.59 8.13 2.06
N LEU A 143 9.26 7.68 0.84
CA LEU A 143 9.79 6.44 0.26
C LEU A 143 11.32 6.43 0.18
N SER A 144 11.95 7.52 -0.24
CA SER A 144 13.40 7.62 -0.40
C SER A 144 14.19 7.46 0.92
N GLU A 145 13.55 7.71 2.07
CA GLU A 145 14.16 7.49 3.38
C GLU A 145 14.04 6.02 3.83
N LYS A 146 13.24 5.20 3.14
CA LYS A 146 12.97 3.79 3.48
C LYS A 146 13.47 2.79 2.43
N ALA A 147 13.62 3.22 1.19
CA ALA A 147 14.10 2.41 0.07
C ALA A 147 15.41 1.68 0.41
N GLY A 148 15.47 0.39 0.14
CA GLY A 148 16.62 -0.49 0.38
C GLY A 148 16.88 -0.83 1.86
N ARG A 149 16.07 -0.33 2.80
CA ARG A 149 16.32 -0.52 4.24
C ARG A 149 15.60 -1.75 4.81
N PRO A 150 16.15 -2.38 5.86
CA PRO A 150 15.51 -3.50 6.55
C PRO A 150 14.26 -3.08 7.35
N LEU A 151 13.39 -4.04 7.64
CA LEU A 151 12.13 -3.85 8.38
C LEU A 151 12.30 -3.06 9.68
N MET A 152 13.33 -3.31 10.48
CA MET A 152 13.57 -2.51 11.68
C MET A 152 13.86 -1.05 11.35
N ALA A 153 14.80 -0.82 10.41
CA ALA A 153 15.25 0.51 10.05
C ALA A 153 14.12 1.38 9.46
N ILE A 154 13.20 0.78 8.70
CA ILE A 154 12.07 1.55 8.15
C ILE A 154 11.07 1.99 9.22
N HIS A 155 11.05 1.36 10.40
CA HIS A 155 10.12 1.67 11.49
C HIS A 155 10.74 2.48 12.66
N VAL A 156 12.05 2.75 12.65
CA VAL A 156 12.77 3.54 13.69
C VAL A 156 12.01 4.77 14.21
N PRO A 157 11.31 5.55 13.37
CA PRO A 157 10.64 6.75 13.88
C PRO A 157 9.34 6.50 14.67
N ILE A 158 8.90 5.25 14.81
CA ILE A 158 7.70 4.85 15.56
C ILE A 158 8.15 4.37 16.95
N PRO A 159 7.95 5.16 18.02
CA PRO A 159 8.47 4.85 19.36
C PRO A 159 8.02 3.49 19.90
N GLU A 160 6.80 3.07 19.54
CA GLU A 160 6.24 1.78 19.94
C GLU A 160 6.90 0.61 19.23
N TYR A 161 7.59 0.81 18.10
CA TYR A 161 8.26 -0.24 17.33
C TYR A 161 9.63 -0.56 17.91
N ASP A 162 9.62 -1.28 19.04
CA ASP A 162 10.83 -1.74 19.71
C ASP A 162 11.43 -3.01 19.07
N GLU A 163 12.56 -3.47 19.60
CA GLU A 163 13.21 -4.70 19.14
C GLU A 163 12.29 -5.94 19.22
N ASN A 164 11.41 -5.99 20.21
CA ASN A 164 10.52 -7.12 20.42
C ASN A 164 9.44 -7.16 19.33
N ILE A 165 8.87 -6.01 18.99
CA ILE A 165 7.92 -5.87 17.90
C ILE A 165 8.61 -6.17 16.58
N GLY A 166 9.80 -5.61 16.33
CA GLY A 166 10.53 -5.91 15.09
C GLY A 166 10.84 -7.39 14.91
N LYS A 167 11.25 -8.11 15.97
CA LYS A 167 11.42 -9.58 15.93
C LYS A 167 10.12 -10.31 15.63
N ARG A 168 8.97 -9.86 16.16
CA ARG A 168 7.65 -10.47 15.88
C ARG A 168 7.23 -10.24 14.43
N VAL A 169 7.40 -9.02 13.91
CA VAL A 169 7.10 -8.68 12.52
C VAL A 169 8.01 -9.45 11.57
N GLN A 170 9.31 -9.53 11.86
CA GLN A 170 10.23 -10.32 11.04
C GLN A 170 9.84 -11.81 11.01
N ARG A 171 9.47 -12.40 12.15
CA ARG A 171 8.96 -13.79 12.21
C ARG A 171 7.65 -13.96 11.43
N LEU A 172 6.78 -12.96 11.46
CA LEU A 172 5.57 -12.96 10.65
C LEU A 172 5.94 -13.05 9.17
N PHE A 173 6.81 -12.16 8.70
CA PHE A 173 7.26 -12.15 7.31
C PHE A 173 7.89 -13.50 6.94
N ASP A 174 8.82 -14.03 7.75
CA ASP A 174 9.40 -15.37 7.55
C ASP A 174 8.34 -16.48 7.43
N GLY A 175 7.23 -16.37 8.16
CA GLY A 175 6.15 -17.37 8.21
C GLY A 175 5.12 -17.29 7.09
N VAL A 176 4.91 -16.15 6.42
CA VAL A 176 3.89 -15.99 5.37
C VAL A 176 4.18 -16.92 4.18
N GLN A 177 3.19 -17.73 3.81
CA GLN A 177 3.26 -18.70 2.71
C GLN A 177 2.42 -18.27 1.50
N PRO A 178 2.80 -18.70 0.28
CA PRO A 178 1.97 -18.47 -0.91
C PRO A 178 0.57 -19.05 -0.74
N GLY A 179 -0.42 -18.34 -1.29
CA GLY A 179 -1.84 -18.72 -1.17
C GLY A 179 -2.43 -18.56 0.23
N ARG A 180 -1.67 -18.06 1.20
CA ARG A 180 -2.14 -17.76 2.57
C ARG A 180 -1.90 -16.31 2.95
N PRO A 181 -2.46 -15.33 2.19
CA PRO A 181 -2.34 -13.93 2.53
C PRO A 181 -3.00 -13.63 3.88
N ILE A 182 -2.40 -12.70 4.59
CA ILE A 182 -2.91 -12.17 5.86
C ILE A 182 -3.17 -10.68 5.71
N TRP A 183 -4.06 -10.15 6.52
CA TRP A 183 -4.34 -8.73 6.55
C TRP A 183 -4.50 -8.21 7.98
N ARG A 184 -4.41 -6.90 8.09
CA ARG A 184 -4.74 -6.09 9.25
C ARG A 184 -5.23 -4.73 8.78
N ALA A 185 -5.65 -3.89 9.71
CA ALA A 185 -5.84 -2.47 9.44
C ALA A 185 -5.10 -1.59 10.48
N ASN A 186 -4.92 -0.32 10.13
CA ASN A 186 -4.49 0.73 11.06
C ASN A 186 -5.54 1.86 11.13
N GLU A 187 -5.39 2.74 12.11
CA GLU A 187 -6.23 3.92 12.30
C GLU A 187 -5.33 5.13 12.50
N LEU A 188 -5.63 6.19 11.77
CA LEU A 188 -4.86 7.42 11.77
C LEU A 188 -5.83 8.61 11.69
N TRP A 189 -5.73 9.51 12.66
CA TRP A 189 -6.44 10.79 12.60
C TRP A 189 -5.62 11.78 11.77
N HIS A 190 -6.29 12.58 10.95
CA HIS A 190 -5.63 13.55 10.07
C HIS A 190 -6.31 14.91 10.10
N GLY A 191 -5.48 15.96 10.09
CA GLY A 191 -5.93 17.34 9.89
C GLY A 191 -6.31 17.69 8.45
N TYR A 192 -5.94 16.84 7.47
CA TYR A 192 -6.15 17.09 6.05
C TYR A 192 -6.59 15.81 5.32
N ALA A 193 -7.42 15.97 4.28
CA ALA A 193 -7.98 14.86 3.50
C ALA A 193 -7.02 14.27 2.45
N ASN A 194 -5.93 14.97 2.10
CA ASN A 194 -5.08 14.60 0.97
C ASN A 194 -4.54 13.17 1.13
N LEU A 195 -4.53 12.36 0.07
CA LEU A 195 -4.06 10.97 0.16
C LEU A 195 -2.53 10.87 0.19
N HIS A 196 -1.83 11.76 -0.52
CA HIS A 196 -0.37 11.78 -0.59
C HIS A 196 0.20 12.71 0.49
N GLN A 197 0.62 12.13 1.61
CA GLN A 197 1.17 12.87 2.76
C GLN A 197 2.58 12.37 3.12
N PRO A 198 3.58 12.47 2.22
CA PRO A 198 4.96 12.14 2.57
C PRO A 198 5.47 13.10 3.64
N LYS A 199 6.33 12.62 4.51
CA LYS A 199 6.91 13.42 5.59
C LYS A 199 8.30 12.90 5.93
N SER A 200 9.29 13.80 5.96
CA SER A 200 10.65 13.42 6.33
C SER A 200 10.72 12.97 7.78
N GLU A 201 11.58 12.01 8.07
CA GLU A 201 11.92 11.61 9.45
C GLU A 201 12.41 12.79 10.31
N LYS A 202 12.95 13.84 9.69
CA LYS A 202 13.47 15.04 10.35
C LYS A 202 12.37 16.06 10.69
N ASP A 203 11.21 15.96 10.06
CA ASP A 203 10.12 16.91 10.26
C ASP A 203 9.36 16.61 11.55
N PRO A 204 8.93 17.65 12.31
CA PRO A 204 8.17 17.45 13.53
C PRO A 204 6.85 16.75 13.24
N ARG A 205 6.59 15.59 13.87
CA ARG A 205 5.32 14.87 13.73
C ARG A 205 4.22 15.62 14.47
N ARG A 206 3.10 15.87 13.77
CA ARG A 206 1.89 16.38 14.39
C ARG A 206 0.99 15.18 14.62
N SER A 207 0.68 14.92 15.88
CA SER A 207 -0.35 13.94 16.23
C SER A 207 -1.70 14.62 16.16
N TYR A 208 -2.68 13.92 15.62
CA TYR A 208 -4.06 14.34 15.58
C TYR A 208 -4.87 13.39 16.47
N GLY A 209 -5.82 13.95 17.21
CA GLY A 209 -6.69 13.19 18.10
C GLY A 209 -8.04 12.85 17.44
N PRO A 210 -8.96 12.23 18.20
CA PRO A 210 -10.32 11.92 17.75
C PRO A 210 -11.18 13.13 17.36
N ASP A 211 -10.72 14.34 17.64
CA ASP A 211 -11.33 15.63 17.27
C ASP A 211 -10.91 16.11 15.86
N ALA A 212 -9.97 15.43 15.22
CA ALA A 212 -9.45 15.81 13.91
C ALA A 212 -10.52 15.69 12.80
N PRO A 213 -10.51 16.56 11.78
CA PRO A 213 -11.54 16.61 10.74
C PRO A 213 -11.64 15.36 9.86
N PHE A 214 -10.57 14.57 9.77
CA PHE A 214 -10.52 13.38 8.91
C PHE A 214 -10.02 12.17 9.67
N PHE A 215 -10.55 11.03 9.27
CA PHE A 215 -10.12 9.72 9.70
C PHE A 215 -9.57 8.96 8.50
N ARG A 216 -8.40 8.35 8.66
CA ARG A 216 -7.76 7.51 7.66
C ARG A 216 -7.59 6.11 8.24
N SER A 217 -7.85 5.10 7.41
CA SER A 217 -7.55 3.72 7.73
C SER A 217 -6.91 3.06 6.52
N GLU A 218 -5.93 2.22 6.75
CA GLU A 218 -5.27 1.45 5.70
C GLU A 218 -5.53 -0.03 5.93
N ARG A 219 -6.16 -0.68 4.96
CA ARG A 219 -6.22 -2.14 4.91
C ARG A 219 -4.91 -2.65 4.33
N GLN A 220 -4.16 -3.35 5.16
CA GLN A 220 -2.81 -3.79 4.89
C GLN A 220 -2.80 -5.30 4.66
N VAL A 221 -2.42 -5.75 3.47
CA VAL A 221 -2.30 -7.17 3.12
C VAL A 221 -0.84 -7.55 2.95
N ILE A 222 -0.44 -8.68 3.54
CA ILE A 222 0.88 -9.27 3.37
C ILE A 222 0.71 -10.62 2.68
N MET A 223 1.36 -10.80 1.53
CA MET A 223 1.29 -12.03 0.75
C MET A 223 2.67 -12.43 0.23
N ARG A 224 2.92 -13.74 0.14
CA ARG A 224 4.16 -14.30 -0.40
C ARG A 224 3.94 -14.71 -1.85
N LEU A 225 4.80 -14.23 -2.74
CA LEU A 225 4.82 -14.65 -4.13
C LEU A 225 5.36 -16.09 -4.26
N PRO A 226 4.79 -16.95 -5.12
CA PRO A 226 5.16 -18.36 -5.21
C PRO A 226 6.58 -18.61 -5.73
N GLU A 227 7.04 -17.88 -6.74
CA GLU A 227 8.29 -18.14 -7.48
C GLU A 227 9.48 -17.42 -6.85
N THR A 228 9.47 -16.08 -6.84
CA THR A 228 10.59 -15.27 -6.29
C THR A 228 10.64 -15.30 -4.77
N ARG A 229 9.57 -15.82 -4.14
CA ARG A 229 9.38 -15.78 -2.69
C ARG A 229 9.44 -14.36 -2.15
N ALA A 230 9.25 -13.30 -2.92
CA ALA A 230 9.16 -11.96 -2.34
C ALA A 230 7.86 -11.81 -1.51
N VAL A 231 7.89 -10.95 -0.49
CA VAL A 231 6.68 -10.51 0.20
C VAL A 231 6.15 -9.27 -0.51
N VAL A 232 4.88 -9.29 -0.88
CA VAL A 232 4.14 -8.09 -1.26
C VAL A 232 3.39 -7.58 -0.04
N PHE A 233 3.59 -6.30 0.28
CA PHE A 233 2.82 -5.55 1.25
C PHE A 233 1.94 -4.56 0.49
N SER A 234 0.64 -4.83 0.45
CA SER A 234 -0.37 -3.99 -0.20
C SER A 234 -1.08 -3.12 0.82
N ILE A 235 -1.26 -1.84 0.53
CA ILE A 235 -1.80 -0.83 1.43
C ILE A 235 -2.97 -0.13 0.74
N HIS A 236 -4.20 -0.57 1.01
CA HIS A 236 -5.41 0.05 0.48
C HIS A 236 -5.90 1.14 1.41
N THR A 237 -6.02 2.37 0.91
CA THR A 237 -6.24 3.56 1.74
C THR A 237 -7.69 4.04 1.69
N PHE A 238 -8.29 4.16 2.87
CA PHE A 238 -9.57 4.81 3.09
C PHE A 238 -9.38 6.13 3.83
N VAL A 239 -10.13 7.15 3.43
CA VAL A 239 -10.24 8.43 4.14
C VAL A 239 -11.71 8.80 4.23
N THR A 240 -12.20 9.14 5.41
CA THR A 240 -13.57 9.61 5.65
C THR A 240 -13.52 10.96 6.37
N ARG A 241 -14.57 11.77 6.23
CA ARG A 241 -14.79 12.88 7.18
C ARG A 241 -15.06 12.31 8.56
N ASN A 242 -14.54 12.97 9.59
CA ASN A 242 -14.91 12.67 10.97
C ASN A 242 -16.22 13.39 11.29
N PRO A 243 -17.33 12.66 11.51
CA PRO A 243 -18.61 13.29 11.83
C PRO A 243 -18.60 13.96 13.21
N ASN A 244 -17.65 13.61 14.08
CA ASN A 244 -17.51 14.14 15.43
C ASN A 244 -16.45 15.25 15.53
N ALA A 245 -15.81 15.63 14.42
CA ALA A 245 -14.91 16.78 14.43
C ALA A 245 -15.72 18.02 14.80
N ALA A 246 -15.20 18.81 15.75
CA ALA A 246 -15.79 20.10 16.04
C ALA A 246 -15.84 20.89 14.73
N SER A 247 -17.03 21.38 14.36
CA SER A 247 -17.17 22.30 13.25
C SER A 247 -16.27 23.51 13.53
N ALA A 248 -15.17 23.61 12.78
CA ALA A 248 -14.24 24.72 12.84
C ALA A 248 -14.87 25.98 12.23
#